data_AF-A0A7K2VWQ0-F1
#
_entry.id   AF-A0A7K2VWQ0-F1
#
_cell.length_a   1.000
_cell.length_b   1.000
_cell.length_c   1.000
_cell.angle_alpha   90.00
_cell.angle_beta   90.00
_cell.angle_gamma   90.00
#
_symmetry.space_group_name_H-M   'P 1'
#
loop_
_entity.id
_entity.type
_entity.pdbx_description
1 polymer ?
#
loop_
_entity_poly.entity_id
_entity_poly.type
_entity_poly.pdbx_seq_one_letter_code
_entity_poly.pdbx_strand_id
1 'polypeptide(L)'
;MPVPEPAPEAAPLPSSQGPGCSVAGCVVPPLVQWQRRPAEDEFDAIVAVERSRRDQALAAADPQHPPPVFGPLPTQKDILIAVFACGAHAISMDLAALVHAADCTAPDPAVLPGCNCTPEAPPEPEPLHVEPAPLPGHWA
;
A
#
# COMPACT_ATOMS: atom_id res chain seq x y z
N MET A 1 -59.67 -14.24 -15.94
CA MET A 1 -58.45 -13.54 -16.36
C MET A 1 -57.43 -13.74 -15.26
N PRO A 2 -56.35 -14.53 -15.45
CA PRO A 2 -55.34 -14.67 -14.42
C PRO A 2 -54.61 -13.33 -14.23
N VAL A 3 -54.36 -12.97 -12.97
CA VAL A 3 -53.58 -11.79 -12.58
C VAL A 3 -52.10 -12.11 -12.83
N PRO A 4 -51.33 -11.24 -13.51
CA PRO A 4 -49.90 -11.47 -13.69
C PRO A 4 -49.18 -11.43 -12.33
N GLU A 5 -48.32 -12.41 -12.12
CA GLU A 5 -47.42 -12.52 -10.98
C GLU A 5 -46.45 -11.30 -10.97
N PRO A 6 -46.24 -10.64 -9.80
CA PRO A 6 -45.33 -9.52 -9.74
C PRO A 6 -43.90 -9.98 -10.05
N ALA A 7 -43.18 -9.22 -10.87
CA ALA A 7 -41.78 -9.49 -11.16
C ALA A 7 -40.96 -9.50 -9.86
N PRO A 8 -39.96 -10.39 -9.72
CA PRO A 8 -39.10 -10.42 -8.55
C PRO A 8 -38.40 -9.07 -8.39
N GLU A 9 -38.53 -8.51 -7.19
CA GLU A 9 -37.86 -7.27 -6.80
C GLU A 9 -36.34 -7.45 -7.02
N ALA A 10 -35.75 -6.57 -7.82
CA ALA A 10 -34.33 -6.61 -8.09
C ALA A 10 -33.57 -6.46 -6.77
N ALA A 11 -32.73 -7.44 -6.45
CA ALA A 11 -31.87 -7.37 -5.27
C ALA A 11 -31.08 -6.03 -5.29
N PRO A 12 -30.99 -5.31 -4.17
CA PRO A 12 -30.20 -4.09 -4.12
C PRO A 12 -28.77 -4.44 -4.51
N LEU A 13 -28.22 -3.71 -5.48
CA LEU A 13 -26.80 -3.76 -5.77
C LEU A 13 -26.04 -3.48 -4.47
N PRO A 14 -24.94 -4.20 -4.16
CA PRO A 14 -24.13 -3.87 -3.00
C PRO A 14 -23.70 -2.41 -3.12
N SER A 15 -24.15 -1.58 -2.18
CA SER A 15 -23.76 -0.19 -2.12
C SER A 15 -22.24 -0.12 -2.11
N SER A 16 -21.68 0.45 -3.18
CA SER A 16 -20.29 0.88 -3.23
C SER A 16 -20.14 2.06 -2.26
N GLN A 17 -20.18 1.78 -0.96
CA GLN A 17 -19.63 2.68 0.02
C GLN A 17 -18.14 2.72 -0.31
N GLY A 18 -17.75 3.76 -1.03
CA GLY A 18 -16.35 4.08 -1.23
C GLY A 18 -15.64 4.11 0.13
N PRO A 19 -14.31 3.98 0.15
CA PRO A 19 -13.56 3.95 1.40
C PRO A 19 -13.94 5.17 2.25
N GLY A 20 -14.20 4.98 3.54
CA GLY A 20 -14.43 6.07 4.50
C GLY A 20 -13.11 6.70 4.94
N CYS A 21 -13.18 7.75 5.76
CA CYS A 21 -12.01 8.21 6.50
C CYS A 21 -11.43 7.05 7.35
N SER A 22 -10.14 6.78 7.23
CA SER A 22 -9.46 5.65 7.89
C SER A 22 -9.30 5.83 9.41
N VAL A 23 -9.64 7.00 9.95
CA VAL A 23 -9.66 7.26 11.40
C VAL A 23 -10.86 6.55 12.04
N ALA A 24 -10.59 5.71 13.04
CA ALA A 24 -11.61 4.96 13.75
C ALA A 24 -12.73 5.87 14.29
N GLY A 25 -13.98 5.52 13.99
CA GLY A 25 -15.16 6.30 14.39
C GLY A 25 -15.50 7.48 13.48
N CYS A 26 -14.67 7.80 12.48
CA CYS A 26 -14.99 8.84 11.50
C CYS A 26 -15.80 8.26 10.34
N VAL A 27 -17.04 8.73 10.18
CA VAL A 27 -17.95 8.33 9.09
C VAL A 27 -18.01 9.34 7.95
N VAL A 28 -17.16 10.37 8.00
CA VAL A 28 -17.14 11.43 6.98
C VAL A 28 -16.51 10.88 5.69
N PRO A 29 -17.09 11.17 4.51
CA PRO A 29 -16.49 10.80 3.24
C PRO A 29 -15.06 11.35 3.12
N PRO A 30 -14.12 10.58 2.55
CA PRO A 30 -12.77 11.08 2.36
C PRO A 30 -12.74 12.13 1.25
N LEU A 31 -11.86 13.11 1.42
CA LEU A 31 -11.56 14.14 0.42
C LEU A 31 -10.14 13.97 -0.14
N VAL A 32 -9.27 13.29 0.59
CA VAL A 32 -7.88 13.04 0.20
C VAL A 32 -7.53 11.57 0.35
N GLN A 33 -6.51 11.18 -0.41
CA GLN A 33 -5.88 9.87 -0.33
C GLN A 33 -4.37 10.07 -0.31
N TRP A 34 -3.67 9.31 0.55
CA TRP A 34 -2.22 9.12 0.45
C TRP A 34 -1.87 7.65 0.56
N GLN A 35 -0.58 7.34 0.43
CA GLN A 35 -0.06 5.98 0.57
C GLN A 35 0.91 5.91 1.74
N ARG A 36 0.91 4.80 2.48
CA ARG A 36 1.90 4.49 3.51
C ARG A 36 2.30 3.02 3.44
N ARG A 37 3.41 2.68 4.10
CA ARG A 37 3.72 1.27 4.39
C ARG A 37 2.70 0.71 5.40
N PRO A 38 2.32 -0.57 5.29
CA PRO A 38 1.43 -1.20 6.25
C PRO A 38 2.08 -1.26 7.64
N ALA A 39 1.25 -1.23 8.69
CA ALA A 39 1.65 -1.61 10.04
C ALA A 39 1.98 -3.12 10.08
N GLU A 40 2.59 -3.60 11.16
CA GLU A 40 3.03 -5.00 11.26
C GLU A 40 1.85 -5.98 11.13
N ASP A 41 0.73 -5.70 11.81
CA ASP A 41 -0.49 -6.52 11.76
C ASP A 41 -1.17 -6.49 10.39
N GLU A 42 -1.22 -5.32 9.74
CA GLU A 42 -1.70 -5.17 8.37
C GLU A 42 -0.82 -5.95 7.39
N PHE A 43 0.50 -5.91 7.57
CA PHE A 43 1.45 -6.64 6.74
C PHE A 43 1.30 -8.15 6.93
N ASP A 44 1.18 -8.62 8.16
CA ASP A 44 0.93 -10.03 8.48
C ASP A 44 -0.35 -10.54 7.83
N ALA A 45 -1.42 -9.74 7.87
CA ALA A 45 -2.68 -10.06 7.19
C ALA A 45 -2.51 -10.17 5.66
N ILE A 46 -1.75 -9.25 5.06
CA ILE A 46 -1.48 -9.29 3.61
C ILE A 46 -0.65 -10.52 3.24
N VAL A 47 0.39 -10.85 4.01
CA VAL A 47 1.22 -12.03 3.79
C VAL A 47 0.40 -13.31 3.95
N ALA A 48 -0.51 -13.37 4.94
CA ALA A 48 -1.41 -14.50 5.13
C ALA A 48 -2.35 -14.70 3.92
N VAL A 49 -2.91 -13.62 3.37
CA VAL A 49 -3.73 -13.67 2.16
C VAL A 49 -2.91 -14.15 0.96
N GLU A 50 -1.71 -13.62 0.75
CA GLU A 50 -0.85 -14.04 -0.37
C GLU A 50 -0.45 -15.51 -0.26
N ARG A 51 -0.11 -15.99 0.94
CA ARG A 51 0.16 -17.42 1.18
C ARG A 51 -1.06 -18.27 0.84
N SER A 52 -2.24 -17.90 1.34
CA SER A 52 -3.48 -18.61 1.05
C SER A 52 -3.78 -18.66 -0.45
N ARG A 53 -3.56 -17.56 -1.17
CA ARG A 53 -3.73 -17.51 -2.63
C ARG A 53 -2.78 -18.47 -3.35
N ARG A 54 -1.51 -18.53 -2.93
CA ARG A 54 -0.52 -19.44 -3.51
C ARG A 54 -0.86 -20.91 -3.21
N ASP A 55 -1.31 -21.22 -2.00
CA ASP A 55 -1.74 -22.57 -1.61
C ASP A 55 -2.96 -23.03 -2.44
N GLN A 56 -3.94 -22.14 -2.62
CA GLN A 56 -5.11 -22.40 -3.47
C GLN A 56 -4.71 -22.65 -4.93
N ALA A 57 -3.76 -21.87 -5.46
CA ALA A 57 -3.26 -22.05 -6.82
C ALA A 57 -2.51 -23.39 -7.00
N LEU A 58 -1.75 -23.84 -5.99
CA LEU A 58 -1.11 -25.15 -6.01
C LEU A 58 -2.13 -26.28 -5.93
N ALA A 59 -3.14 -26.16 -5.06
CA ALA A 59 -4.19 -27.17 -4.93
C ALA A 59 -5.03 -27.31 -6.21
N ALA A 60 -5.21 -26.22 -6.95
CA ALA A 60 -5.96 -26.20 -8.21
C ALA A 60 -5.11 -26.56 -9.45
N ALA A 61 -3.80 -26.78 -9.29
CA ALA A 61 -2.91 -27.03 -10.42
C ALA A 61 -3.21 -28.37 -11.11
N ASP A 62 -3.20 -28.38 -12.44
CA ASP A 62 -3.35 -29.59 -13.24
C ASP A 62 -2.11 -30.50 -13.07
N PRO A 63 -2.27 -31.76 -12.61
CA PRO A 63 -1.15 -32.70 -12.46
C PRO A 63 -0.39 -33.01 -13.75
N GLN A 64 -0.95 -32.76 -14.93
CA GLN A 64 -0.28 -32.97 -16.22
C GLN A 64 0.66 -31.83 -16.61
N HIS A 65 0.63 -30.71 -15.89
CA HIS A 65 1.48 -29.55 -16.13
C HIS A 65 2.50 -29.37 -15.00
N PRO A 66 3.66 -28.75 -15.26
CA PRO A 66 4.56 -28.34 -14.21
C PRO A 66 3.83 -27.45 -13.18
N PRO A 67 4.12 -27.62 -11.87
CA PRO A 67 3.47 -26.80 -10.85
C PRO A 67 3.83 -25.32 -11.03
N PRO A 68 2.91 -24.40 -10.68
CA PRO A 68 3.19 -22.98 -10.74
C PRO A 68 4.36 -22.62 -9.82
N VAL A 69 5.29 -21.81 -10.33
CA VAL A 69 6.44 -21.28 -9.58
C VAL A 69 6.09 -19.86 -9.13
N PHE A 70 6.22 -19.59 -7.84
CA PHE A 70 6.04 -18.26 -7.27
C PHE A 70 7.38 -17.65 -6.90
N GLY A 71 7.53 -16.34 -7.09
CA GLY A 71 8.68 -15.58 -6.57
C GLY A 71 8.66 -15.48 -5.03
N PRO A 72 9.60 -14.72 -4.43
CA PRO A 72 9.59 -14.49 -2.98
C PRO A 72 8.26 -13.89 -2.51
N LEU A 73 7.95 -14.06 -1.22
CA LEU A 73 6.87 -13.28 -0.61
C LEU A 73 7.29 -11.80 -0.58
N PRO A 74 6.33 -10.86 -0.71
CA PRO A 74 6.65 -9.45 -0.59
C PRO A 74 7.16 -9.14 0.82
N THR A 75 8.08 -8.19 0.91
CA THR A 75 8.51 -7.58 2.17
C THR A 75 7.66 -6.35 2.46
N GLN A 76 7.72 -5.85 3.70
CA GLN A 76 6.97 -4.65 4.09
C GLN A 76 7.35 -3.40 3.27
N LYS A 77 8.55 -3.37 2.68
CA LYS A 77 9.01 -2.27 1.83
C LYS A 77 8.41 -2.32 0.43
N ASP A 78 7.93 -3.48 0.00
CA ASP A 78 7.37 -3.71 -1.34
C ASP A 78 5.87 -3.36 -1.42
N ILE A 79 5.25 -3.02 -0.28
CA ILE A 79 3.81 -2.82 -0.16
C ILE A 79 3.50 -1.42 0.31
N LEU A 80 2.60 -0.77 -0.42
CA LEU A 80 1.96 0.46 0.00
C LEU A 80 0.45 0.23 0.10
N ILE A 81 -0.15 0.78 1.15
CA ILE A 81 -1.60 0.79 1.34
C ILE A 81 -2.14 2.21 1.20
N ALA A 82 -3.32 2.32 0.61
CA ALA A 82 -4.04 3.59 0.52
C ALA A 82 -4.66 3.94 1.88
N VAL A 83 -4.46 5.19 2.30
CA VAL A 83 -5.12 5.78 3.46
C VAL A 83 -6.00 6.91 2.95
N PHE A 84 -7.25 6.92 3.41
CA PHE A 84 -8.25 7.88 3.00
C PHE A 84 -8.60 8.77 4.19
N ALA A 85 -8.74 10.07 3.99
CA ALA A 85 -9.13 10.97 5.07
C ALA A 85 -10.10 12.06 4.62
N CYS A 86 -10.98 12.46 5.54
CA CYS A 86 -11.79 13.66 5.37
C CYS A 86 -10.94 14.91 5.57
N GLY A 87 -11.46 16.09 5.22
CA GLY A 87 -10.70 17.35 5.34
C GLY A 87 -10.18 17.65 6.76
N ALA A 88 -10.88 17.18 7.80
CA ALA A 88 -10.45 17.35 9.20
C ALA A 88 -9.32 16.39 9.62
N HIS A 89 -9.18 15.25 8.94
CA HIS A 89 -8.14 14.25 9.20
C HIS A 89 -7.11 14.16 8.06
N ALA A 90 -7.19 15.06 7.09
CA ALA A 90 -6.20 15.21 6.06
C ALA A 90 -4.94 15.78 6.70
N ILE A 91 -3.78 15.18 6.42
CA ILE A 91 -2.52 15.89 6.62
C ILE A 91 -2.53 17.09 5.66
N SER A 92 -2.30 18.30 6.16
CA SER A 92 -2.13 19.45 5.27
C SER A 92 -0.86 19.27 4.44
N MET A 93 -0.77 19.93 3.28
CA MET A 93 0.47 19.91 2.49
C MET A 93 1.68 20.40 3.29
N ASP A 94 1.48 21.39 4.17
CA ASP A 94 2.53 21.89 5.06
C ASP A 94 2.99 20.81 6.07
N LEU A 95 2.05 20.03 6.60
CA LEU A 95 2.35 18.93 7.50
C LEU A 95 3.07 17.78 6.79
N ALA A 96 2.66 17.48 5.55
CA ALA A 96 3.33 16.50 4.69
C ALA A 96 4.77 16.94 4.35
N ALA A 97 4.99 18.24 4.10
CA ALA A 97 6.33 18.78 3.84
C ALA A 97 7.28 18.58 5.03
N LEU A 98 6.79 18.65 6.27
CA LEU A 98 7.58 18.38 7.47
C LEU A 98 7.99 16.91 7.62
N VAL A 99 7.17 15.98 7.13
CA VAL A 99 7.51 14.54 7.09
C VAL A 99 8.59 14.23 6.04
N HIS A 100 8.71 15.08 5.01
CA HIS A 100 9.63 14.88 3.88
C HIS A 100 10.84 15.83 3.85
N ALA A 101 11.05 16.66 4.88
CA ALA A 101 12.21 17.54 4.94
C ALA A 101 13.52 16.73 5.03
N ALA A 102 14.55 17.16 4.27
CA ALA A 102 15.83 16.43 4.13
C ALA A 102 16.63 16.33 5.44
N ASP A 103 16.30 17.16 6.42
CA ASP A 103 16.87 17.22 7.77
C ASP A 103 15.91 16.71 8.85
N CYS A 104 14.78 16.09 8.47
CA CYS A 104 13.79 15.60 9.42
C CYS A 104 14.31 14.39 10.22
N THR A 105 14.70 14.61 11.47
CA THR A 105 15.10 13.58 12.44
C THR A 105 13.92 12.90 13.15
N ALA A 106 12.73 12.89 12.54
CA ALA A 106 11.39 12.74 13.13
C ALA A 106 10.77 14.11 13.51
N PRO A 107 9.50 14.37 13.15
CA PRO A 107 8.84 15.62 13.52
C PRO A 107 8.66 15.74 15.04
N ASP A 108 8.93 16.94 15.57
CA ASP A 108 8.70 17.29 16.97
C ASP A 108 7.24 16.95 17.37
N PRO A 109 6.99 16.18 18.45
CA PRO A 109 5.65 15.84 18.91
C PRO A 109 4.81 17.06 19.32
N ALA A 110 5.42 18.23 19.57
CA ALA A 110 4.69 19.49 19.75
C ALA A 110 4.10 20.03 18.43
N VAL A 111 4.68 19.65 17.29
CA VAL A 111 4.26 20.05 15.93
C VAL A 111 3.41 18.96 15.27
N LEU A 112 3.71 17.70 15.57
CA LEU A 112 3.03 16.51 15.06
C LEU A 112 2.71 15.54 16.21
N PRO A 113 1.74 15.88 17.09
CA PRO A 113 1.33 14.99 18.16
C PRO A 113 0.80 13.68 17.59
N GLY A 114 1.53 12.59 17.82
CA GLY A 114 1.24 11.26 17.28
C GLY A 114 2.22 10.73 16.24
N CYS A 115 3.18 11.54 15.77
CA CYS A 115 4.27 11.03 14.93
C CYS A 115 5.39 10.46 15.83
N ASN A 116 5.52 9.13 15.85
CA ASN A 116 6.56 8.39 16.54
C ASN A 116 7.55 7.75 15.54
N CYS A 117 7.63 8.29 14.32
CA CYS A 117 8.40 7.70 13.24
C CYS A 117 9.89 7.97 13.44
N THR A 118 10.68 6.93 13.71
CA THR A 118 12.13 6.98 13.51
C THR A 118 12.40 6.89 12.00
N PRO A 119 13.07 7.88 11.37
CA PRO A 119 13.43 7.80 9.95
C PRO A 119 14.23 6.52 9.65
N GLU A 120 13.93 5.87 8.52
CA GLU A 120 14.72 4.75 8.05
C GLU A 120 16.14 5.24 7.69
N ALA A 121 17.17 4.52 8.12
CA ALA A 121 18.54 4.87 7.75
C ALA A 121 18.69 4.81 6.21
N PRO A 122 19.40 5.76 5.59
CA PRO A 122 19.65 5.70 4.16
C PRO A 122 20.39 4.40 3.81
N PRO A 123 20.17 3.84 2.59
CA PRO A 123 20.92 2.68 2.15
C PRO A 123 22.42 2.97 2.21
N GLU A 124 23.21 1.96 2.54
CA GLU A 124 24.66 2.08 2.55
C GLU A 124 25.12 2.47 1.12
N PRO A 125 25.95 3.51 0.96
CA PRO A 125 26.35 3.96 -0.36
C PRO A 125 27.09 2.83 -1.07
N GLU A 126 26.64 2.49 -2.28
CA GLU A 126 27.39 1.56 -3.12
C GLU A 126 28.78 2.15 -3.37
N PRO A 127 29.87 1.35 -3.21
CA PRO A 127 31.20 1.82 -3.52
C PRO A 127 31.23 2.24 -4.99
N LEU A 128 31.57 3.51 -5.23
CA LEU A 128 31.79 4.03 -6.58
C LEU A 128 32.80 3.11 -7.29
N HIS A 129 32.41 2.54 -8.42
CA HIS A 129 33.35 1.84 -9.30
C HIS A 129 34.43 2.85 -9.72
N VAL A 130 35.65 2.69 -9.20
CA VAL A 130 36.75 3.66 -9.39
C VAL A 130 37.46 3.48 -10.74
N GLU A 131 37.07 2.51 -11.57
CA GLU A 131 37.66 2.37 -12.91
C GLU A 131 36.79 3.02 -13.99
N PRO A 132 37.25 4.13 -14.61
CA PRO A 132 36.64 4.60 -15.83
C PRO A 132 36.79 3.52 -16.90
N ALA A 133 35.67 3.14 -17.52
CA ALA A 133 35.71 2.27 -18.69
C ALA A 133 36.62 2.92 -19.77
N PRO A 134 37.48 2.14 -20.44
CA PRO A 134 38.28 2.66 -21.54
C PRO A 134 37.36 3.22 -22.62
N LEU A 135 37.61 4.48 -23.04
CA LEU A 135 36.85 5.09 -24.13
C LEU A 135 37.10 4.29 -25.42
N PRO A 136 36.09 4.16 -26.30
CA PRO A 136 36.30 3.61 -27.63
C PRO A 136 37.41 4.38 -28.35
N GLY A 137 38.27 3.69 -29.11
CA GLY A 137 39.43 4.32 -29.77
C GLY A 137 39.10 5.41 -30.81
N HIS A 138 37.82 5.62 -31.14
CA HIS A 138 37.34 6.70 -32.00
C HIS A 138 36.87 7.95 -31.21
N TRP A 139 36.97 7.93 -29.88
CA TRP A 139 36.68 9.03 -28.96
C TRP A 139 37.94 9.58 -28.26
N ALA A 140 39.13 9.14 -28.70
CA ALA A 140 40.42 9.68 -28.26
C ALA A 140 40.82 10.91 -29.08
#